data_AF-A0A0N5BRJ5-F1
#
_entry.id   AF-A0A0N5BRJ5-F1
#
_cell.length_a   1.000
_cell.length_b   1.000
_cell.length_c   1.000
_cell.angle_alpha   90.00
_cell.angle_beta   90.00
_cell.angle_gamma   90.00
#
_symmetry.space_group_name_H-M   'P 1'
#
loop_
_entity.id
_entity.type
_entity.pdbx_description
1 polymer ?
#
loop_
_entity_poly.entity_id
_entity_poly.type
_entity_poly.pdbx_seq_one_letter_code
_entity_poly.pdbx_strand_id
1 'polypeptide(L)'
;MNTSNFSKKESTNGDEQYFVTERHTEQRKKNTKSKTTNFFRRGGKLSNNDGIKYSMFVEIYKMWLDYFNNVTCSGTFKADERLLKIDYHGCLLLITHATNKSLIGIDGFVVHESRQTFQLITKEDKLKTIPKKDTIFQYVVNNKVYILFGNGILQKCYTRGRKPKSIGQIPFLIC
;
A
#
# COMPACT_ATOMS: atom_id res chain seq x y z
N MET A 1 -23.06 -66.08 -76.54
CA MET A 1 -24.23 -65.26 -76.92
C MET A 1 -24.40 -64.19 -75.85
N ASN A 2 -24.35 -62.91 -76.24
CA ASN A 2 -24.53 -61.71 -75.39
C ASN A 2 -25.99 -61.66 -74.87
N THR A 3 -26.31 -61.04 -73.73
CA THR A 3 -26.33 -59.58 -73.50
C THR A 3 -26.30 -59.13 -72.02
N SER A 4 -25.47 -58.11 -71.78
CA SER A 4 -25.50 -56.95 -70.86
C SER A 4 -26.52 -56.82 -69.70
N ASN A 5 -26.03 -56.31 -68.55
CA ASN A 5 -26.56 -55.21 -67.70
C ASN A 5 -25.54 -54.89 -66.56
N PHE A 6 -24.78 -53.77 -66.54
CA PHE A 6 -25.04 -52.39 -66.09
C PHE A 6 -25.19 -52.13 -64.56
N SER A 7 -24.08 -51.66 -63.94
CA SER A 7 -23.91 -50.54 -62.96
C SER A 7 -24.46 -50.51 -61.51
N LYS A 8 -23.48 -50.35 -60.57
CA LYS A 8 -23.35 -49.49 -59.35
C LYS A 8 -24.16 -49.67 -58.04
N LYS A 9 -23.36 -49.49 -56.94
CA LYS A 9 -23.62 -48.89 -55.59
C LYS A 9 -24.33 -49.82 -54.57
N GLU A 10 -24.09 -49.78 -53.25
CA GLU A 10 -23.43 -48.83 -52.34
C GLU A 10 -23.06 -49.50 -50.98
N SER A 11 -22.19 -48.81 -50.25
CA SER A 11 -21.63 -48.90 -48.88
C SER A 11 -22.53 -49.34 -47.69
N THR A 12 -21.90 -49.84 -46.61
CA THR A 12 -21.91 -49.19 -45.26
C THR A 12 -20.71 -49.63 -44.41
N ASN A 13 -19.77 -48.72 -44.15
CA ASN A 13 -18.74 -48.79 -43.10
C ASN A 13 -19.23 -47.95 -41.91
N GLY A 14 -19.03 -48.44 -40.68
CA GLY A 14 -19.35 -47.70 -39.46
C GLY A 14 -18.28 -46.65 -39.16
N ASP A 15 -18.66 -45.38 -39.22
CA ASP A 15 -17.82 -44.24 -38.83
C ASP A 15 -18.32 -43.71 -37.48
N GLU A 16 -17.52 -43.90 -36.43
CA GLU A 16 -17.69 -43.19 -35.16
C GLU A 16 -17.33 -41.70 -35.37
N GLN A 17 -18.32 -40.82 -35.22
CA GLN A 17 -18.12 -39.37 -35.34
C GLN A 17 -17.50 -38.80 -34.06
N TYR A 18 -16.23 -38.37 -34.14
CA TYR A 18 -15.63 -37.48 -33.15
C TYR A 18 -15.90 -36.01 -33.53
N PHE A 19 -16.59 -35.29 -32.65
CA PHE A 19 -16.77 -33.84 -32.77
C PHE A 19 -15.51 -33.12 -32.26
N VAL A 20 -14.61 -32.75 -33.16
CA VAL A 20 -13.52 -31.82 -32.85
C VAL A 20 -14.05 -30.40 -32.99
N THR A 21 -14.25 -29.70 -31.87
CA THR A 21 -14.53 -28.26 -31.92
C THR A 21 -13.23 -27.52 -32.23
N GLU A 22 -13.01 -27.17 -33.50
CA GLU A 22 -11.83 -26.48 -34.05
C GLU A 22 -11.52 -25.08 -33.48
N ARG A 23 -12.20 -24.60 -32.42
CA ARG A 23 -12.04 -23.21 -31.93
C ARG A 23 -10.89 -22.99 -30.93
N HIS A 24 -9.91 -23.87 -30.86
CA HIS A 24 -8.74 -23.69 -29.99
C HIS A 24 -7.39 -23.95 -30.67
N THR A 25 -7.31 -23.86 -31.99
CA THR A 25 -6.02 -23.80 -32.67
C THR A 25 -5.62 -22.33 -32.84
N GLU A 26 -4.57 -21.96 -32.12
CA GLU A 26 -3.78 -20.73 -32.28
C GLU A 26 -4.40 -19.39 -31.85
N GLN A 27 -4.70 -19.25 -30.55
CA GLN A 27 -4.61 -17.90 -29.99
C GLN A 27 -3.13 -17.49 -29.93
N ARG A 28 -2.71 -16.60 -30.85
CA ARG A 28 -1.44 -15.87 -30.76
C ARG A 28 -1.27 -15.36 -29.33
N LYS A 29 -0.25 -15.84 -28.60
CA LYS A 29 0.12 -15.29 -27.30
C LYS A 29 0.34 -13.78 -27.49
N LYS A 30 -0.60 -12.97 -27.01
CA LYS A 30 -0.45 -11.51 -27.03
C LYS A 30 0.86 -11.20 -26.31
N ASN A 31 1.75 -10.42 -26.93
CA ASN A 31 2.96 -9.93 -26.27
C ASN A 31 2.54 -9.41 -24.89
N THR A 32 3.08 -10.02 -23.82
CA THR A 32 2.82 -9.57 -22.46
C THR A 32 3.23 -8.11 -22.41
N LYS A 33 2.26 -7.20 -22.37
CA LYS A 33 2.54 -5.77 -22.17
C LYS A 33 3.48 -5.68 -20.97
N SER A 34 4.62 -5.02 -21.13
CA SER A 34 5.49 -4.71 -20.00
C SER A 34 4.60 -4.10 -18.91
N LYS A 35 4.75 -4.58 -17.66
CA LYS A 35 3.97 -4.04 -16.54
C LYS A 35 4.33 -2.56 -16.44
N THR A 36 3.51 -1.69 -17.01
CA THR A 36 3.68 -0.24 -16.86
C THR A 36 3.56 0.05 -15.37
N THR A 37 4.68 0.45 -14.78
CA THR A 37 4.78 0.84 -13.37
C THR A 37 4.09 2.18 -13.23
N ASN A 38 2.76 2.18 -13.20
CA ASN A 38 2.00 3.40 -13.03
C ASN A 38 2.23 3.94 -11.60
N PHE A 39 3.31 4.69 -11.40
CA PHE A 39 3.75 5.26 -10.12
C PHE A 39 2.62 6.08 -9.47
N PHE A 40 1.93 6.88 -10.27
CA PHE A 40 0.75 7.64 -9.86
C PHE A 40 -0.43 6.74 -9.44
N ARG A 41 -0.67 5.61 -10.13
CA ARG A 41 -1.71 4.64 -9.71
C ARG A 41 -1.34 3.89 -8.43
N ARG A 42 -0.05 3.75 -8.13
CA ARG A 42 0.47 3.18 -6.88
C ARG A 42 0.52 4.18 -5.73
N GLY A 43 0.11 5.43 -5.97
CA GLY A 43 0.06 6.47 -4.96
C GLY A 43 1.44 6.90 -4.48
N GLY A 44 2.43 6.99 -5.38
CA GLY A 44 3.74 7.57 -5.06
C GLY A 44 4.65 6.72 -4.18
N LYS A 45 4.29 5.44 -3.94
CA LYS A 45 5.11 4.52 -3.16
C LYS A 45 6.45 4.25 -3.85
N LEU A 46 7.53 4.55 -3.14
CA LEU A 46 8.89 4.20 -3.52
C LEU A 46 9.06 2.68 -3.36
N SER A 47 9.59 2.04 -4.40
CA SER A 47 9.78 0.58 -4.41
C SER A 47 11.23 0.17 -4.18
N ASN A 48 12.18 1.03 -4.55
CA ASN A 48 13.60 0.82 -4.38
C ASN A 48 14.16 1.96 -3.53
N ASN A 49 15.31 1.73 -2.87
CA ASN A 49 16.11 2.80 -2.30
C ASN A 49 16.64 3.65 -3.46
N ASP A 50 15.83 4.59 -3.95
CA ASP A 50 16.08 5.44 -5.12
C ASP A 50 17.19 6.48 -4.84
N GLY A 51 18.34 6.03 -4.34
CA GLY A 51 19.43 6.89 -3.83
C GLY A 51 19.09 7.62 -2.54
N ILE A 52 17.97 7.29 -1.90
CA ILE A 52 17.46 7.96 -0.71
C ILE A 52 18.31 7.56 0.50
N LYS A 53 18.96 8.56 1.11
CA LYS A 53 19.78 8.39 2.32
C LYS A 53 19.07 8.93 3.54
N TYR A 54 19.31 8.31 4.67
CA TYR A 54 18.83 8.74 5.98
C TYR A 54 19.27 10.18 6.32
N SER A 55 20.48 10.57 5.90
CA SER A 55 21.04 11.90 6.15
C SER A 55 20.18 13.05 5.62
N MET A 56 19.50 12.85 4.48
CA MET A 56 18.63 13.85 3.86
C MET A 56 17.42 14.18 4.76
N PHE A 57 16.93 13.20 5.53
CA PHE A 57 15.77 13.39 6.39
C PHE A 57 16.07 14.12 7.69
N VAL A 58 17.34 14.28 8.05
CA VAL A 58 17.72 15.08 9.22
C VAL A 58 17.31 16.54 9.04
N GLU A 59 17.44 17.07 7.82
CA GLU A 59 17.01 18.44 7.50
C GLU A 59 15.49 18.55 7.45
N ILE A 60 14.82 17.57 6.84
CA ILE A 60 13.36 17.50 6.79
C ILE A 60 12.76 17.42 8.20
N TYR A 61 13.40 16.66 9.10
CA TYR A 61 12.97 16.55 10.48
C TYR A 61 13.03 17.88 11.22
N LYS A 62 14.05 18.71 10.98
CA LYS A 62 14.12 20.07 11.55
C LYS A 62 12.92 20.92 11.12
N MET A 63 12.58 20.90 9.84
CA MET A 63 11.39 21.59 9.33
C MET A 63 10.10 21.04 9.95
N TRP A 64 10.03 19.71 10.12
CA TRP A 64 8.89 19.06 10.75
C TRP A 64 8.74 19.45 12.23
N LEU A 65 9.85 19.63 12.97
CA LEU A 65 9.83 20.12 14.34
C LEU A 65 9.23 21.53 14.44
N ASP A 66 9.65 22.44 13.56
CA ASP A 66 9.09 23.81 13.52
C ASP A 66 7.60 23.79 13.20
N TYR A 67 7.20 22.97 12.22
CA TYR A 67 5.79 22.74 11.90
C TYR A 67 5.00 22.19 13.10
N PHE A 68 5.52 21.17 13.77
CA PHE A 68 4.87 20.56 14.93
C PHE A 68 4.69 21.57 16.07
N ASN A 69 5.72 22.36 16.35
CA ASN A 69 5.68 23.41 17.37
C ASN A 69 4.63 24.47 17.03
N ASN A 70 4.56 24.91 15.77
CA ASN A 70 3.55 25.87 15.33
C ASN A 70 2.11 25.33 15.47
N VAL A 71 1.88 24.06 15.14
CA VAL A 71 0.55 23.44 15.25
C VAL A 71 0.14 23.20 16.71
N THR A 72 1.09 22.80 17.56
CA THR A 72 0.81 22.49 18.97
C THR A 72 0.68 23.73 19.84
N CYS A 73 1.48 24.77 19.61
CA CYS A 73 1.44 26.03 20.37
C CYS A 73 0.23 26.93 20.01
N SER A 74 -0.38 26.75 18.83
CA SER A 74 -1.49 27.58 18.36
C SER A 74 -2.86 27.10 18.88
N GLY A 75 -3.18 27.44 20.13
CA GLY A 75 -4.58 27.51 20.60
C GLY A 75 -5.04 26.55 21.70
N THR A 76 -6.26 26.84 22.21
CA THR A 76 -6.98 26.23 23.35
C THR A 76 -7.63 24.87 23.05
N PHE A 77 -7.50 24.34 21.83
CA PHE A 77 -8.07 23.05 21.45
C PHE A 77 -7.36 21.88 22.13
N LYS A 78 -8.11 20.81 22.43
CA LYS A 78 -7.57 19.52 22.91
C LYS A 78 -6.43 19.10 21.98
N ALA A 79 -5.21 18.99 22.52
CA ALA A 79 -4.00 18.71 21.75
C ALA A 79 -4.16 17.45 20.86
N ASP A 80 -4.84 16.43 21.38
CA ASP A 80 -4.99 15.13 20.75
C ASP A 80 -5.71 15.18 19.38
N GLU A 81 -6.74 16.01 19.23
CA GLU A 81 -7.49 16.10 17.96
C GLU A 81 -6.65 16.75 16.85
N ARG A 82 -5.78 17.70 17.23
CA ARG A 82 -4.86 18.35 16.29
C ARG A 82 -3.80 17.37 15.83
N LEU A 83 -3.23 16.58 16.74
CA LEU A 83 -2.23 15.55 16.43
C LEU A 83 -2.77 14.49 15.47
N LEU A 84 -4.05 14.14 15.52
CA LEU A 84 -4.62 13.22 14.54
C LEU A 84 -4.70 13.80 13.12
N LYS A 85 -4.64 15.13 12.97
CA LYS A 85 -4.80 15.83 11.68
C LYS A 85 -3.48 16.27 11.05
N ILE A 86 -2.38 16.28 11.80
CA ILE A 86 -1.09 16.77 11.30
C ILE A 86 -0.51 15.87 10.20
N ASP A 87 0.47 16.42 9.50
CA ASP A 87 1.34 15.66 8.63
C ASP A 87 2.46 14.98 9.43
N TYR A 88 2.75 13.71 9.11
CA TYR A 88 3.81 12.91 9.72
C TYR A 88 4.99 12.68 8.78
N HIS A 89 4.94 13.16 7.53
CA HIS A 89 6.11 13.12 6.64
C HIS A 89 7.30 13.85 7.29
N GLY A 90 8.46 13.17 7.35
CA GLY A 90 9.65 13.70 8.01
C GLY A 90 9.72 13.47 9.52
N CYS A 91 8.66 12.95 10.16
CA CYS A 91 8.69 12.60 11.58
C CYS A 91 9.55 11.36 11.83
N LEU A 92 10.33 11.37 12.93
CA LEU A 92 11.05 10.20 13.43
C LEU A 92 10.10 9.34 14.28
N LEU A 93 9.73 8.17 13.78
CA LEU A 93 8.83 7.24 14.47
C LEU A 93 9.59 6.01 14.95
N LEU A 94 9.23 5.54 16.15
CA LEU A 94 9.60 4.26 16.73
C LEU A 94 8.36 3.37 16.81
N ILE A 95 8.48 2.09 16.45
CA ILE A 95 7.39 1.11 16.60
C ILE A 95 7.49 0.45 17.97
N THR A 96 6.53 0.70 18.85
CA THR A 96 6.49 0.11 20.19
C THR A 96 5.69 -1.18 20.22
N HIS A 97 4.57 -1.22 19.49
CA HIS A 97 3.73 -2.40 19.39
C HIS A 97 3.26 -2.63 17.96
N ALA A 98 3.20 -3.90 17.57
CA ALA A 98 2.66 -4.31 16.28
C ALA A 98 2.18 -5.76 16.37
N THR A 99 1.15 -6.12 15.61
CA THR A 99 0.74 -7.53 15.42
C THR A 99 1.90 -8.39 14.93
N ASN A 100 2.73 -7.84 14.03
CA ASN A 100 3.96 -8.49 13.60
C ASN A 100 5.13 -8.07 14.50
N LYS A 101 5.60 -9.00 15.34
CA LYS A 101 6.69 -8.78 16.30
C LYS A 101 8.01 -8.38 15.64
N SER A 102 8.26 -8.80 14.40
CA SER A 102 9.49 -8.43 13.66
C SER A 102 9.57 -6.94 13.33
N LEU A 103 8.47 -6.19 13.48
CA LEU A 103 8.43 -4.76 13.25
C LEU A 103 8.71 -3.94 14.51
N ILE A 104 8.61 -4.54 15.69
CA ILE A 104 8.79 -3.85 16.97
C ILE A 104 10.26 -3.44 17.12
N GLY A 105 10.49 -2.23 17.61
CA GLY A 105 11.83 -1.68 17.83
C GLY A 105 12.47 -1.04 16.59
N ILE A 106 11.79 -1.06 15.43
CA ILE A 106 12.27 -0.34 14.25
C ILE A 106 12.00 1.15 14.43
N ASP A 107 13.04 1.96 14.29
CA ASP A 107 12.99 3.41 14.21
C ASP A 107 13.36 3.92 12.81
N GLY A 108 12.76 5.04 12.41
CA GLY A 108 13.07 5.66 11.13
C GLY A 108 12.24 6.90 10.81
N PHE A 109 12.72 7.69 9.85
CA PHE A 109 11.98 8.84 9.36
C PHE A 109 10.88 8.42 8.40
N VAL A 110 9.70 9.02 8.52
CA VAL A 110 8.60 8.79 7.58
C VAL A 110 8.93 9.45 6.25
N VAL A 111 9.20 8.63 5.24
CA VAL A 111 9.40 9.09 3.87
C VAL A 111 8.06 9.31 3.19
N HIS A 112 7.19 8.29 3.29
CA HIS A 112 5.91 8.31 2.58
C HIS A 112 4.81 7.72 3.44
N GLU A 113 3.75 8.50 3.63
CA GLU A 113 2.52 8.11 4.28
C GLU A 113 1.44 7.77 3.24
N SER A 114 0.87 6.58 3.36
CA SER A 114 -0.31 6.17 2.60
C SER A 114 -1.53 6.04 3.52
N ARG A 115 -2.70 5.69 2.94
CA ARG A 115 -3.91 5.43 3.73
C ARG A 115 -3.69 4.39 4.84
N GLN A 116 -2.92 3.34 4.55
CA GLN A 116 -2.83 2.15 5.42
C GLN A 116 -1.41 1.87 5.90
N THR A 117 -0.39 2.54 5.36
CA THR A 117 1.01 2.22 5.64
C THR A 117 1.85 3.48 5.80
N PHE A 118 2.93 3.33 6.56
CA PHE A 118 4.06 4.25 6.55
C PHE A 118 5.24 3.59 5.84
N GLN A 119 6.01 4.35 5.09
CA GLN A 119 7.34 3.96 4.63
C GLN A 119 8.34 4.72 5.46
N LEU A 120 9.16 3.98 6.19
CA LEU A 120 10.22 4.51 7.05
C LEU A 120 11.57 4.26 6.41
N ILE A 121 12.47 5.25 6.48
CA ILE A 121 13.89 5.05 6.20
C ILE A 121 14.61 4.80 7.53
N THR A 122 15.27 3.66 7.61
CA THR A 122 16.07 3.26 8.78
C THR A 122 17.48 3.85 8.69
N LYS A 123 18.23 3.82 9.80
CA LYS A 123 19.64 4.26 9.84
C LYS A 123 20.55 3.47 8.90
N GLU A 124 20.16 2.27 8.52
CA GLU A 124 20.85 1.42 7.53
C GLU A 124 20.56 1.83 6.08
N ASP A 125 19.97 3.01 5.84
CA ASP A 125 19.49 3.47 4.54
C ASP A 125 18.53 2.47 3.87
N LYS A 126 17.77 1.69 4.66
CA LYS A 126 16.76 0.76 4.15
C LYS A 126 15.36 1.31 4.33
N LEU A 127 14.59 1.35 3.24
CA LEU A 127 13.16 1.62 3.25
C LEU A 127 12.37 0.40 3.76
N LYS A 128 11.56 0.61 4.80
CA LYS A 128 10.65 -0.39 5.35
C LYS A 128 9.21 0.11 5.27
N THR A 129 8.31 -0.70 4.70
CA THR A 129 6.87 -0.39 4.71
C THR A 129 6.21 -1.04 5.91
N ILE A 130 5.60 -0.22 6.76
CA ILE A 130 4.95 -0.62 8.00
C ILE A 130 3.45 -0.41 7.89
N PRO A 131 2.60 -1.41 8.19
CA PRO A 131 1.16 -1.21 8.27
C PRO A 131 0.79 -0.34 9.48
N LYS A 132 -0.19 0.56 9.31
CA LYS A 132 -0.79 1.36 10.39
C LYS A 132 -1.82 0.56 11.20
N LYS A 133 -2.42 -0.45 10.58
CA LYS A 133 -3.42 -1.27 11.26
C LYS A 133 -2.74 -2.08 12.36
N ASP A 134 -3.30 -2.03 13.57
CA ASP A 134 -2.85 -2.77 14.75
C ASP A 134 -1.36 -2.54 15.08
N THR A 135 -0.91 -1.30 14.87
CA THR A 135 0.43 -0.84 15.23
C THR A 135 0.36 0.44 16.05
N ILE A 136 1.26 0.55 17.02
CA ILE A 136 1.45 1.71 17.88
C ILE A 136 2.82 2.29 17.57
N PHE A 137 2.81 3.58 17.25
CA PHE A 137 4.01 4.36 16.97
C PHE A 137 4.26 5.31 18.14
N GLN A 138 5.53 5.60 18.40
CA GLN A 138 5.97 6.55 19.40
C GLN A 138 6.94 7.54 18.75
N TYR A 139 6.88 8.79 19.17
CA TYR A 139 7.84 9.80 18.77
C TYR A 139 8.09 10.78 19.92
N VAL A 140 9.24 11.46 19.86
CA VAL A 140 9.70 12.36 20.91
C VAL A 140 9.90 13.75 20.33
N VAL A 141 9.25 14.75 20.95
CA VAL A 141 9.38 16.17 20.58
C VAL A 141 9.36 17.00 21.86
N ASN A 142 10.25 17.98 21.98
CA ASN A 142 10.35 18.90 23.13
C ASN A 142 10.36 18.16 24.49
N ASN A 143 11.15 17.08 24.59
CA ASN A 143 11.27 16.23 25.78
C ASN A 143 9.94 15.58 26.23
N LYS A 144 8.92 15.56 25.36
CA LYS A 144 7.66 14.87 25.57
C LYS A 144 7.56 13.66 24.66
N VAL A 145 6.99 12.61 25.21
CA VAL A 145 6.70 11.37 24.48
C VAL A 145 5.27 11.43 23.98
N TYR A 146 5.10 11.16 22.69
CA TYR A 146 3.79 11.07 22.06
C TYR A 146 3.55 9.65 21.55
N ILE A 147 2.33 9.17 21.75
CA ILE A 147 1.88 7.85 21.31
C ILE A 147 0.85 8.05 20.20
N LEU A 148 1.06 7.35 19.09
CA LEU A 148 0.23 7.42 17.90
C LEU A 148 -0.32 6.02 17.60
N PHE A 149 -1.62 5.85 17.81
CA PHE A 149 -2.33 4.64 17.45
C PHE A 149 -2.59 4.62 15.94
N GLY A 150 -1.97 3.68 15.24
CA GLY A 150 -2.09 3.58 13.78
C GLY A 150 -3.54 3.33 13.32
N ASN A 151 -4.35 2.64 14.14
CA ASN A 151 -5.78 2.45 13.89
C ASN A 151 -6.56 3.77 13.80
N GLY A 152 -6.15 4.81 14.54
CA GLY A 152 -6.77 6.13 14.53
C GLY A 152 -6.43 6.99 13.30
N ILE A 153 -5.43 6.59 12.50
CA ILE A 153 -4.91 7.38 11.35
C ILE A 153 -4.90 6.57 10.04
N LEU A 154 -5.86 5.65 9.89
CA LEU A 154 -6.09 4.83 8.68
C LEU A 154 -6.72 5.61 7.53
N GLN A 155 -6.17 6.79 7.25
CA GLN A 155 -6.66 7.73 6.26
C GLN A 155 -5.47 8.45 5.61
N LYS A 156 -5.64 9.00 4.40
CA LYS A 156 -4.56 9.76 3.75
C LYS A 156 -4.38 11.10 4.47
N CYS A 157 -3.16 11.66 4.46
CA CYS A 157 -2.81 12.89 5.21
C CYS A 157 -3.82 14.01 4.93
N TYR A 158 -4.03 14.34 3.65
CA TYR A 158 -4.93 15.41 3.22
C TYR A 158 -6.42 15.16 3.52
N THR A 159 -6.81 13.93 3.84
CA THR A 159 -8.20 13.59 4.17
C THR A 159 -8.47 13.49 5.67
N ARG A 160 -7.45 13.59 6.54
CA ARG A 160 -7.62 13.55 8.02
C ARG A 160 -8.34 14.76 8.59
N GLY A 161 -8.20 15.93 7.96
CA GLY A 161 -8.92 17.14 8.37
C GLY A 161 -10.41 17.15 7.99
N ARG A 162 -10.90 16.17 7.23
CA ARG A 162 -12.28 16.11 6.76
C ARG A 162 -13.13 15.24 7.68
N LYS A 163 -14.44 15.56 7.79
CA LYS A 163 -15.39 14.75 8.55
C LYS A 163 -15.37 13.30 8.03
N PRO A 164 -15.22 12.28 8.90
CA PRO A 164 -15.23 10.88 8.48
C PRO A 164 -16.59 10.52 7.89
N LYS A 165 -16.60 9.77 6.77
CA LYS A 165 -17.84 9.39 6.06
C LYS A 165 -18.59 8.23 6.72
N SER A 166 -17.97 7.54 7.69
CA SER A 166 -18.60 6.47 8.48
C SER A 166 -17.81 6.25 9.76
N ILE A 167 -18.48 6.37 10.91
CA ILE A 167 -17.91 6.07 12.23
C ILE A 167 -18.28 4.64 12.58
N GLY A 168 -17.35 3.72 12.34
CA GLY A 168 -17.24 2.55 13.20
C GLY A 168 -16.62 3.02 14.52
N GLN A 169 -17.10 2.49 15.64
CA GLN A 169 -16.68 2.89 16.98
C GLN A 169 -15.17 2.66 17.15
N ILE A 170 -14.38 3.75 17.12
CA ILE A 170 -12.96 3.72 17.47
C ILE A 170 -12.92 3.73 18.99
N PRO A 171 -12.29 2.74 19.66
CA PRO A 171 -12.09 2.82 21.10
C PRO A 171 -11.15 4.00 21.37
N PHE A 172 -11.74 5.11 21.78
CA PHE A 172 -11.01 6.20 22.40
C PHE A 172 -10.60 5.74 23.79
N LEU A 173 -9.37 5.24 23.92
CA LEU A 173 -8.66 5.18 25.18
C LEU A 173 -7.30 5.82 24.95
N ILE A 174 -7.20 7.09 25.31
CA ILE A 174 -5.95 7.82 25.47
C ILE A 174 -5.89 8.13 26.97
N CYS A 175 -4.93 7.52 27.64
CA CYS A 175 -4.29 8.02 28.85
C CYS A 175 -2.78 7.99 28.61
#